data_AF-A0A651GZ32-F1
#
_entry.id   AF-A0A651GZ32-F1
#
_cell.length_a   1.000
_cell.length_b   1.000
_cell.length_c   1.000
_cell.angle_alpha   90.00
_cell.angle_beta   90.00
_cell.angle_gamma   90.00
#
_symmetry.space_group_name_H-M   'P 1'
#
loop_
_entity.id
_entity.type
_entity.pdbx_description
1 polymer ?
#
loop_
_entity_poly.entity_id
_entity_poly.type
_entity_poly.pdbx_seq_one_letter_code
_entity_poly.pdbx_strand_id
1 'polypeptide(L)'
;MNKWISFAGGVVLGLLALWLIMPPQPEEVYYLEFTDNAIALRLKNASDAEVQAYMDQVAAADLPSNYVLPAYISGSPNLTAAVNNVNDRYARFSRVKGSEHLQAVREDPIGYRSYIQAHKAMEKYFIYLDSMKESE
;
A
#
# COMPACT_ATOMS: atom_id res chain seq x y z
N MET A 1 35.45 -49.89 36.54
CA MET A 1 36.40 -49.04 35.78
C MET A 1 35.64 -48.39 34.63
N ASN A 2 35.90 -47.11 34.40
CA ASN A 2 35.03 -46.14 33.75
C ASN A 2 35.05 -46.14 32.20
N LYS A 3 33.87 -45.83 31.65
CA LYS A 3 33.50 -45.10 30.42
C LYS A 3 34.59 -44.87 29.35
N TRP A 4 34.27 -45.27 28.11
CA TRP A 4 34.75 -44.60 26.90
C TRP A 4 33.57 -44.20 25.99
N ILE A 5 33.73 -43.05 25.38
CA ILE A 5 32.72 -42.09 24.92
C ILE A 5 32.48 -42.25 23.40
N SER A 6 31.22 -42.09 22.98
CA SER A 6 30.79 -41.82 21.60
C SER A 6 31.46 -40.58 21.01
N PHE A 7 31.87 -40.63 19.74
CA PHE A 7 31.97 -39.42 18.91
C PHE A 7 31.41 -39.69 17.50
N ALA A 8 30.14 -39.35 17.34
CA ALA A 8 29.60 -38.81 16.10
C ALA A 8 30.15 -37.40 15.93
N GLY A 9 30.77 -37.09 14.79
CA GLY A 9 31.40 -35.76 14.62
C GLY A 9 31.97 -35.50 13.23
N GLY A 10 31.34 -36.02 12.17
CA GLY A 10 31.89 -35.98 10.82
C GLY A 10 31.18 -35.05 9.80
N VAL A 11 30.11 -34.33 10.16
CA VAL A 11 29.31 -33.61 9.14
C VAL A 11 28.81 -32.22 9.60
N VAL A 12 29.58 -31.46 10.39
CA VAL A 12 29.17 -30.10 10.83
C VAL A 12 30.21 -29.01 10.52
N LEU A 13 31.07 -29.22 9.52
CA LEU A 13 32.09 -28.22 9.14
C LEU A 13 32.02 -27.78 7.66
N GLY A 14 30.86 -27.96 7.01
CA GLY A 14 30.62 -27.48 5.64
C GLY A 14 29.72 -26.24 5.51
N LEU A 15 28.92 -25.91 6.53
CA LEU A 15 27.87 -24.88 6.40
C LEU A 15 28.11 -23.58 7.19
N LEU A 16 29.18 -23.49 8.00
CA LEU A 16 29.50 -22.28 8.76
C LEU A 16 30.53 -21.36 8.05
N ALA A 17 31.18 -21.82 6.98
CA ALA A 17 32.14 -21.01 6.22
C ALA A 17 31.49 -20.15 5.12
N LEU A 18 30.19 -20.34 4.83
CA LEU A 18 29.46 -19.52 3.84
C LEU A 18 28.67 -18.36 4.46
N TRP A 19 28.84 -18.08 5.75
CA TRP A 19 28.19 -16.96 6.45
C TRP A 19 29.13 -15.76 6.69
N LEU A 20 30.41 -15.87 6.30
CA LEU A 20 31.44 -14.85 6.56
C LEU A 20 32.03 -14.21 5.29
N ILE A 21 31.50 -14.53 4.09
CA ILE A 21 31.91 -13.92 2.81
C ILE A 21 30.70 -13.33 2.06
N MET A 22 29.66 -12.95 2.79
CA MET A 22 28.72 -11.97 2.26
C MET A 22 28.95 -10.69 3.05
N PRO A 23 29.36 -9.57 2.41
CA PRO A 23 29.21 -8.28 3.05
C PRO A 23 27.75 -8.17 3.50
N PRO A 24 27.44 -7.52 4.64
CA PRO A 24 26.07 -7.15 4.94
C PRO A 24 25.58 -6.44 3.69
N GLN A 25 24.62 -7.06 2.98
CA GLN A 25 23.92 -6.34 1.94
C GLN A 25 23.46 -5.07 2.68
N PRO A 26 23.84 -3.87 2.22
CA PRO A 26 23.16 -2.69 2.72
C PRO A 26 21.67 -3.03 2.64
N GLU A 27 20.91 -2.65 3.65
CA GLU A 27 19.46 -2.64 3.59
C GLU A 27 19.07 -1.72 2.43
N GLU A 28 19.24 -2.20 1.20
CA GLU A 28 18.48 -1.81 0.06
C GLU A 28 17.09 -2.31 0.39
N VAL A 29 16.38 -1.44 1.11
CA VAL A 29 14.97 -1.16 0.86
C VAL A 29 14.76 -1.46 -0.61
N TYR A 30 14.26 -2.66 -0.92
CA TYR A 30 13.96 -3.01 -2.30
C TYR A 30 13.00 -1.93 -2.75
N TYR A 31 13.49 -1.06 -3.64
CA TYR A 31 12.73 0.01 -4.23
C TYR A 31 11.64 -0.66 -5.03
N LEU A 32 10.46 -0.74 -4.45
CA LEU A 32 9.30 -1.24 -5.15
C LEU A 32 8.74 -0.09 -5.97
N GLU A 33 9.46 0.24 -7.05
CA GLU A 33 8.79 0.45 -8.34
C GLU A 33 8.18 -0.90 -8.78
N PHE A 34 7.28 -1.44 -7.96
CA PHE A 34 6.44 -2.53 -8.40
C PHE A 34 5.50 -1.93 -9.42
N THR A 35 5.74 -2.29 -10.68
CA THR A 35 4.76 -2.15 -11.75
C THR A 35 3.40 -2.56 -11.22
N ASP A 36 2.37 -1.79 -11.56
CA ASP A 36 0.97 -2.00 -11.19
C ASP A 36 0.51 -3.48 -11.27
N ASN A 37 1.08 -4.23 -12.21
CA ASN A 37 0.85 -5.67 -12.40
C ASN A 37 1.37 -6.56 -11.24
N ALA A 38 2.48 -6.20 -10.59
CA ALA A 38 3.04 -6.98 -9.49
C ALA A 38 2.20 -6.84 -8.20
N ILE A 39 1.63 -5.66 -7.97
CA ILE A 39 0.70 -5.42 -6.85
C ILE A 39 -0.59 -6.22 -7.06
N ALA A 40 -1.15 -6.17 -8.27
CA ALA A 40 -2.33 -6.96 -8.62
C ALA A 40 -2.08 -8.47 -8.47
N LEU A 41 -0.92 -8.95 -8.93
CA LEU A 41 -0.57 -10.37 -8.82
C LEU A 41 -0.35 -10.81 -7.36
N ARG A 42 0.29 -9.96 -6.55
CA ARG A 42 0.51 -10.22 -5.12
C ARG A 42 -0.82 -10.32 -4.37
N LEU A 43 -1.73 -9.38 -4.61
CA LEU A 43 -2.98 -9.33 -3.86
C LEU A 43 -3.99 -10.39 -4.30
N LYS A 44 -3.97 -10.83 -5.57
CA LYS A 44 -4.88 -11.86 -6.10
C LYS A 44 -4.93 -13.14 -5.24
N ASN A 45 -3.80 -13.57 -4.70
CA ASN A 45 -3.71 -14.77 -3.85
C ASN A 45 -3.48 -14.44 -2.36
N ALA A 46 -3.59 -13.18 -1.97
CA ALA A 46 -3.33 -12.72 -0.61
C ALA A 46 -4.50 -13.00 0.33
N SER A 47 -4.17 -13.32 1.58
CA SER A 47 -5.13 -13.42 2.68
C SER A 47 -5.85 -12.08 2.93
N ASP A 48 -7.00 -12.12 3.59
CA ASP A 48 -7.74 -10.90 3.94
C ASP A 48 -6.91 -9.95 4.83
N ALA A 49 -6.07 -10.50 5.70
CA ALA A 49 -5.16 -9.71 6.54
C ALA A 49 -4.11 -8.95 5.71
N GLU A 50 -3.59 -9.56 4.63
CA GLU A 50 -2.64 -8.91 3.73
C GLU A 50 -3.31 -7.84 2.86
N VAL A 51 -4.56 -8.07 2.43
CA VAL A 51 -5.36 -7.05 1.73
C VAL A 51 -5.64 -5.87 2.66
N GLN A 52 -5.99 -6.13 3.93
CA GLN A 52 -6.17 -5.08 4.93
C GLN A 52 -4.87 -4.30 5.15
N ALA A 53 -3.74 -4.98 5.30
CA ALA A 53 -2.44 -4.32 5.43
C ALA A 53 -2.11 -3.43 4.22
N TYR A 54 -2.46 -3.86 3.01
CA TYR A 54 -2.34 -3.02 1.81
C TYR A 54 -3.23 -1.78 1.88
N MET A 55 -4.49 -1.93 2.30
CA MET A 55 -5.40 -0.81 2.45
C MET A 55 -4.88 0.22 3.47
N ASP A 56 -4.34 -0.26 4.59
CA ASP A 56 -3.76 0.58 5.64
C ASP A 56 -2.52 1.33 5.11
N GLN A 57 -1.67 0.66 4.33
CA GLN A 57 -0.51 1.30 3.68
C GLN A 57 -0.93 2.40 2.71
N VAL A 58 -1.94 2.14 1.87
CA VAL A 58 -2.47 3.14 0.92
C VAL A 58 -3.10 4.32 1.67
N ALA A 59 -3.82 4.05 2.77
CA ALA A 59 -4.42 5.08 3.61
C ALA A 59 -3.37 5.92 4.35
N ALA A 60 -2.22 5.34 4.71
CA ALA A 60 -1.12 6.06 5.34
C ALA A 60 -0.23 6.83 4.33
N ALA A 61 -0.12 6.36 3.09
CA ALA A 61 0.78 6.93 2.10
C ALA A 61 0.41 8.38 1.72
N ASP A 62 1.39 9.28 1.75
CA ASP A 62 1.19 10.66 1.32
C ASP A 62 0.80 10.78 -0.16
N LEU A 63 0.16 11.90 -0.49
CA LEU A 63 -0.08 12.25 -1.88
C LEU A 63 1.28 12.42 -2.59
N PRO A 64 1.47 11.81 -3.77
CA PRO A 64 2.65 12.06 -4.59
C PRO A 64 2.82 13.56 -4.84
N SER A 65 4.06 14.06 -4.81
CA SER A 65 4.35 15.47 -5.05
C SER A 65 3.91 15.97 -6.42
N ASN A 66 3.87 15.06 -7.40
CA ASN A 66 3.40 15.29 -8.77
C ASN A 66 1.93 14.92 -8.98
N TYR A 67 1.15 14.68 -7.92
CA TYR A 67 -0.26 14.36 -8.06
C TYR A 67 -1.03 15.53 -8.67
N VAL A 68 -1.69 15.26 -9.80
CA VAL A 68 -2.51 16.26 -10.50
C VAL A 68 -3.95 16.15 -10.01
N LEU A 69 -4.46 17.23 -9.42
CA LEU A 69 -5.86 17.31 -8.99
C LEU A 69 -6.80 17.14 -10.20
N PRO A 70 -7.67 16.12 -10.22
CA PRO A 70 -8.57 15.88 -11.33
C PRO A 70 -9.63 16.98 -11.50
N ALA A 71 -9.99 17.28 -12.76
CA ALA A 71 -10.95 18.33 -13.10
C ALA A 71 -12.36 18.13 -12.48
N TYR A 72 -12.80 16.88 -12.29
CA TYR A 72 -14.08 16.59 -11.65
C TYR A 72 -14.08 16.91 -10.15
N ILE A 73 -12.91 17.09 -9.53
CA ILE A 73 -12.75 17.54 -8.14
C ILE A 73 -12.65 19.05 -8.11
N SER A 74 -11.72 19.64 -8.86
CA SER A 74 -11.51 21.10 -8.87
C SER A 74 -12.68 21.89 -9.46
N GLY A 75 -13.45 21.30 -10.37
CA GLY A 75 -14.69 21.88 -10.90
C GLY A 75 -15.92 21.69 -9.99
N SER A 76 -15.78 21.03 -8.83
CA SER A 76 -16.91 20.82 -7.91
C SER A 76 -17.21 22.09 -7.10
N PRO A 77 -18.49 22.43 -6.88
CA PRO A 77 -18.87 23.67 -6.19
C PRO A 77 -18.56 23.67 -4.69
N ASN A 78 -18.49 22.50 -4.06
CA ASN A 78 -18.19 22.33 -2.65
C ASN A 78 -17.65 20.90 -2.38
N LEU A 79 -17.18 20.68 -1.14
CA LEU A 79 -16.65 19.38 -0.71
C LEU A 79 -17.65 18.25 -0.90
N THR A 80 -18.92 18.46 -0.56
CA THR A 80 -19.97 17.43 -0.69
C THR A 80 -20.15 16.98 -2.14
N ALA A 81 -20.17 17.91 -3.10
CA ALA A 81 -20.27 17.59 -4.52
C ALA A 81 -19.02 16.84 -5.01
N ALA A 82 -17.83 17.23 -4.54
CA ALA A 82 -16.60 16.54 -4.88
C ALA A 82 -16.56 15.10 -4.34
N VAL A 83 -17.02 14.89 -3.10
CA VAL A 83 -17.16 13.55 -2.50
C VAL A 83 -18.05 12.67 -3.36
N ASN A 84 -19.20 13.19 -3.79
CA ASN A 84 -20.13 12.45 -4.65
C ASN A 84 -19.48 12.10 -5.99
N ASN A 85 -18.78 13.04 -6.63
CA ASN A 85 -18.07 12.81 -7.89
C ASN A 85 -16.97 11.73 -7.76
N VAL A 86 -16.21 11.74 -6.66
CA VAL A 86 -15.21 10.69 -6.35
C VAL A 86 -15.91 9.35 -6.14
N ASN A 87 -16.96 9.31 -5.33
CA ASN A 87 -17.69 8.08 -5.02
C ASN A 87 -18.37 7.45 -6.23
N ASP A 88 -18.90 8.27 -7.15
CA ASP A 88 -19.52 7.80 -8.39
C ASP A 88 -18.46 7.26 -9.36
N ARG A 89 -17.31 7.94 -9.49
CA ARG A 89 -16.20 7.46 -10.31
C ARG A 89 -15.64 6.13 -9.81
N TYR A 90 -15.60 5.94 -8.49
CA TYR A 90 -15.06 4.77 -7.82
C TYR A 90 -16.15 3.93 -7.12
N ALA A 91 -17.30 3.77 -7.78
CA ALA A 91 -18.48 3.08 -7.22
C ALA A 91 -18.18 1.66 -6.70
N ARG A 92 -17.19 0.98 -7.31
CA ARG A 92 -16.73 -0.36 -6.90
C ARG A 92 -16.20 -0.40 -5.46
N PHE A 93 -15.64 0.70 -4.95
CA PHE A 93 -15.09 0.76 -3.59
C PHE A 93 -16.01 1.50 -2.62
N SER A 94 -16.72 2.54 -3.10
CA SER A 94 -17.55 3.40 -2.25
C SER A 94 -18.86 2.76 -1.76
N ARG A 95 -19.37 1.74 -2.48
CA ARG A 95 -20.68 1.12 -2.21
C ARG A 95 -20.62 -0.23 -1.49
N VAL A 96 -19.42 -0.79 -1.33
CA VAL A 96 -19.19 -2.12 -0.74
C VAL A 96 -18.54 -2.00 0.63
N LYS A 97 -18.79 -2.97 1.53
CA LYS A 97 -18.27 -2.98 2.91
C LYS A 97 -17.78 -4.38 3.29
N GLY A 98 -16.97 -4.47 4.34
CA GLY A 98 -16.52 -5.75 4.90
C GLY A 98 -15.78 -6.61 3.86
N SER A 99 -16.13 -7.89 3.78
CA SER A 99 -15.49 -8.85 2.87
C SER A 99 -15.64 -8.48 1.38
N GLU A 100 -16.75 -7.87 0.98
CA GLU A 100 -16.95 -7.41 -0.40
C GLU A 100 -15.98 -6.27 -0.74
N HIS A 101 -15.67 -5.40 0.24
CA HIS A 101 -14.69 -4.34 0.06
C HIS A 101 -13.28 -4.91 -0.10
N LEU A 102 -12.90 -5.89 0.74
CA LEU A 102 -11.61 -6.58 0.61
C LEU A 102 -11.49 -7.28 -0.75
N GLN A 103 -12.56 -7.92 -1.23
CA GLN A 103 -12.58 -8.53 -2.55
C GLN A 103 -12.42 -7.49 -3.66
N ALA A 104 -13.14 -6.37 -3.59
CA ALA A 104 -13.01 -5.29 -4.57
C ALA A 104 -11.57 -4.75 -4.64
N VAL A 105 -10.92 -4.54 -3.48
CA VAL A 105 -9.51 -4.11 -3.40
C VAL A 105 -8.57 -5.17 -3.96
N ARG A 106 -8.84 -6.45 -3.69
CA ARG A 106 -8.07 -7.58 -4.23
C ARG A 106 -8.12 -7.63 -5.76
N GLU A 107 -9.30 -7.38 -6.33
CA GLU A 107 -9.54 -7.42 -7.77
C GLU A 107 -8.99 -6.19 -8.50
N ASP A 108 -8.97 -5.03 -7.84
CA ASP A 108 -8.49 -3.77 -8.42
C ASP A 108 -7.75 -2.89 -7.38
N PRO A 109 -6.52 -3.26 -7.02
CA PRO A 109 -5.78 -2.51 -6.00
C PRO A 109 -5.35 -1.11 -6.47
N ILE A 110 -5.04 -0.96 -7.76
CA ILE A 110 -4.64 0.34 -8.35
C ILE A 110 -5.84 1.30 -8.36
N GLY A 111 -7.04 0.79 -8.67
CA GLY A 111 -8.28 1.54 -8.54
C GLY A 111 -8.53 2.00 -7.11
N TYR A 112 -8.29 1.12 -6.12
CA TYR A 112 -8.43 1.48 -4.71
C TYR A 112 -7.43 2.56 -4.29
N ARG A 113 -6.15 2.44 -4.69
CA ARG A 113 -5.14 3.49 -4.45
C ARG A 113 -5.57 4.83 -5.05
N SER A 114 -6.07 4.81 -6.29
CA SER A 114 -6.54 6.01 -6.99
C SER A 114 -7.75 6.64 -6.30
N TYR A 115 -8.65 5.82 -5.76
CA TYR A 115 -9.79 6.25 -4.96
C TYR A 115 -9.36 6.99 -3.69
N ILE A 116 -8.44 6.40 -2.91
CA ILE A 116 -7.93 7.03 -1.68
C ILE A 116 -7.16 8.32 -1.97
N GLN A 117 -6.33 8.34 -3.02
CA GLN A 117 -5.61 9.55 -3.42
C GLN A 117 -6.58 10.67 -3.86
N ALA A 118 -7.65 10.34 -4.58
CA ALA A 118 -8.66 11.32 -4.97
C ALA A 118 -9.34 11.97 -3.74
N HIS A 119 -9.70 11.16 -2.73
CA HIS A 119 -10.25 11.67 -1.47
C HIS A 119 -9.28 12.60 -0.73
N LYS A 120 -8.03 12.18 -0.55
CA LYS A 120 -7.00 13.02 0.10
C LYS A 120 -6.77 14.33 -0.64
N ALA A 121 -6.69 14.28 -1.97
CA ALA A 121 -6.44 15.46 -2.80
C ALA A 121 -7.62 16.44 -2.73
N MET A 122 -8.84 15.92 -2.75
CA MET A 122 -10.06 16.70 -2.56
C MET A 122 -10.10 17.39 -1.20
N GLU A 123 -9.88 16.67 -0.10
CA GLU A 123 -9.88 17.24 1.25
C GLU A 123 -8.86 18.38 1.36
N LYS A 124 -7.62 18.13 0.92
CA LYS A 124 -6.55 19.14 0.92
C LYS A 124 -6.92 20.37 0.10
N TYR A 125 -7.54 20.18 -1.07
CA TYR A 125 -7.96 21.28 -1.93
C TYR A 125 -9.07 22.14 -1.30
N PHE A 126 -10.12 21.53 -0.76
CA PHE A 126 -11.23 22.28 -0.19
C PHE A 126 -10.87 22.94 1.16
N ILE A 127 -10.01 22.34 1.97
CA ILE A 127 -9.44 23.00 3.17
C ILE A 127 -8.65 24.25 2.75
N TYR A 128 -7.84 24.15 1.69
CA TYR A 128 -7.10 25.30 1.16
C TYR A 128 -8.02 26.41 0.65
N LEU A 129 -9.08 26.07 -0.09
CA LEU A 129 -10.05 27.08 -0.54
C LEU A 129 -10.77 27.77 0.62
N ASP A 130 -11.04 27.06 1.70
CA ASP A 130 -11.70 27.62 2.88
C ASP A 130 -10.77 28.59 3.62
N SER A 131 -9.51 28.22 3.82
CA SER A 131 -8.53 29.10 4.49
C SER A 131 -8.23 30.37 3.70
N MET A 132 -8.28 30.33 2.36
CA MET A 132 -8.14 31.53 1.54
C MET A 132 -9.31 32.50 1.72
N LYS A 133 -10.54 32.00 1.91
CA LYS A 133 -11.71 32.86 2.16
C LYS A 133 -11.67 33.55 3.52
N GLU A 134 -11.08 32.91 4.53
CA GLU A 134 -10.95 33.50 5.87
C GLU A 134 -9.87 34.59 5.93
N SER A 135 -8.97 34.62 4.95
CA SER A 135 -7.87 35.60 4.87
C SER A 135 -8.17 36.84 4.02
N GLU A 136 -9.34 36.89 3.39
CA GLU A 136 -9.86 38.04 2.61
C GLU A 136 -10.71 38.99 3.46
#